data_AF-A0A099NPD8-F1
#
_entry.id   AF-A0A099NPD8-F1
#
_cell.length_a   1.000
_cell.length_b   1.000
_cell.length_c   1.000
_cell.angle_alpha   90.00
_cell.angle_beta   90.00
_cell.angle_gamma   90.00
#
_symmetry.space_group_name_H-M   'P 1'
#
loop_
_entity.id
_entity.type
_entity.pdbx_description
1 polymer ?
#
loop_
_entity_poly.entity_id
_entity_poly.type
_entity_poly.pdbx_seq_one_letter_code
_entity_poly.pdbx_strand_id
1 'polypeptide(L)'
;LAPGVKANISTSKASTGSVDNKRKILICAPSNAAVDELVLRIRNGIKNSKGETFKPNVVRLGKSDAINEQVKDLTLEEQVDAQLSKIKNNDDSSIRAEHRACIVERDELRKKLESNSLTETEISKAEMRLQEVLTKRRELGKRLDEMREQRAVNYRNREIERRNIQFKILNNAQVVCSTLSGSAHDVLA
;
A
#
# COMPACT_ATOMS: atom_id res chain seq x y z
N LEU A 1 -13.14 1.20 -69.15
CA LEU A 1 -12.47 0.01 -68.57
C LEU A 1 -11.76 0.43 -67.30
N ALA A 2 -12.34 0.04 -66.15
CA ALA A 2 -11.76 -0.31 -64.84
C ALA A 2 -10.62 0.50 -64.17
N PRO A 3 -10.54 0.46 -62.82
CA PRO A 3 -10.07 1.53 -61.96
C PRO A 3 -8.73 1.24 -61.23
N GLY A 4 -8.04 2.30 -60.81
CA GLY A 4 -6.88 2.21 -59.91
C GLY A 4 -7.30 2.23 -58.44
N VAL A 5 -7.24 1.08 -57.79
CA VAL A 5 -7.49 0.88 -56.35
C VAL A 5 -6.40 1.58 -55.53
N LYS A 6 -6.77 2.53 -54.67
CA LYS A 6 -5.88 3.06 -53.63
C LYS A 6 -6.03 2.21 -52.36
N ALA A 7 -4.95 1.54 -51.99
CA ALA A 7 -4.86 0.74 -50.77
C ALA A 7 -5.00 1.63 -49.53
N ASN A 8 -5.93 1.25 -48.65
CA ASN A 8 -6.14 1.90 -47.36
C ASN A 8 -5.29 1.16 -46.31
N ILE A 9 -4.08 1.66 -46.05
CA ILE A 9 -3.21 1.11 -45.01
C ILE A 9 -3.58 1.78 -43.69
N SER A 10 -4.48 1.15 -42.95
CA SER A 10 -4.73 1.41 -41.53
C SER A 10 -3.48 1.02 -40.74
N THR A 11 -2.56 1.97 -40.54
CA THR A 11 -1.47 1.81 -39.59
C THR A 11 -2.02 2.04 -38.18
N SER A 12 -2.34 0.93 -37.51
CA SER A 12 -2.48 0.86 -36.07
C SER A 12 -1.16 1.31 -35.44
N LYS A 13 -1.13 2.57 -35.01
CA LYS A 13 0.02 3.14 -34.31
C LYS A 13 0.11 2.45 -32.94
N ALA A 14 1.02 1.48 -32.84
CA ALA A 14 1.44 0.90 -31.59
C ALA A 14 1.78 2.04 -30.62
N SER A 15 1.08 2.08 -29.49
CA SER A 15 1.38 2.98 -28.39
C SER A 15 2.69 2.51 -27.76
N THR A 16 3.80 2.95 -28.34
CA THR A 16 5.09 2.97 -27.66
C THR A 16 4.87 3.77 -26.39
N GLY A 17 4.97 3.11 -25.24
CA GLY A 17 4.90 3.74 -23.93
C GLY A 17 6.02 4.75 -23.80
N SER A 18 5.76 5.97 -24.25
CA SER A 18 6.44 7.14 -23.72
C SER A 18 6.15 7.13 -22.23
N VAL A 19 7.21 7.21 -21.42
CA VAL A 19 7.07 7.84 -20.12
C VAL A 19 6.58 9.24 -20.46
N ASP A 20 5.26 9.43 -20.48
CA ASP A 20 4.65 10.72 -20.70
C ASP A 20 5.18 11.59 -19.58
N ASN A 21 6.19 12.41 -19.90
CA ASN A 21 6.62 13.53 -19.09
C ASN A 21 5.46 14.52 -19.09
N LYS A 22 4.41 14.16 -18.33
CA LYS A 22 3.23 14.99 -18.13
C LYS A 22 3.74 16.27 -17.51
N ARG A 23 3.58 17.37 -18.24
CA ARG A 23 3.96 18.70 -17.76
C ARG A 23 3.30 18.90 -16.39
N LYS A 24 4.12 19.26 -15.40
CA LYS A 24 3.66 19.52 -14.03
C LYS A 24 3.64 21.03 -13.79
N ILE A 25 2.71 21.49 -12.98
CA ILE A 25 2.60 22.88 -12.56
C ILE A 25 2.82 22.95 -11.05
N LEU A 26 3.72 23.82 -10.60
CA LEU A 26 3.85 24.20 -9.20
C LEU A 26 3.12 25.53 -9.00
N ILE A 27 2.18 25.56 -8.04
CA ILE A 27 1.43 26.74 -7.65
C ILE A 27 1.84 27.11 -6.23
N CYS A 28 2.30 28.34 -6.06
CA CYS A 28 2.67 28.88 -4.76
C CYS A 28 1.71 30.01 -4.35
N ALA A 29 1.38 30.07 -3.06
CA ALA A 29 0.65 31.19 -2.47
C ALA A 29 1.28 31.61 -1.13
N PRO A 30 1.07 32.86 -0.67
CA PRO A 30 1.73 33.38 0.54
C PRO A 30 1.22 32.77 1.85
N SER A 31 -0.02 32.27 1.90
CA SER A 31 -0.63 31.71 3.12
C SER A 31 -1.25 30.34 2.88
N ASN A 32 -1.33 29.49 3.90
CA ASN A 32 -1.94 28.15 3.79
C ASN A 32 -3.40 28.23 3.31
N ALA A 33 -4.18 29.16 3.87
CA ALA A 33 -5.58 29.35 3.47
C ALA A 33 -5.73 29.66 1.98
N ALA A 34 -4.83 30.47 1.39
CA ALA A 34 -4.86 30.76 -0.04
C ALA A 34 -4.52 29.52 -0.88
N VAL A 35 -3.56 28.69 -0.43
CA VAL A 35 -3.24 27.43 -1.11
C VAL A 35 -4.43 26.46 -1.03
N ASP A 36 -5.06 26.34 0.14
CA ASP A 36 -6.15 25.40 0.37
C ASP A 36 -7.40 25.76 -0.47
N GLU A 37 -7.67 27.07 -0.63
CA GLU A 37 -8.71 27.59 -1.53
C GLU A 37 -8.46 27.19 -3.00
N LEU A 38 -7.22 27.37 -3.47
CA LEU A 38 -6.80 26.96 -4.81
C LEU A 38 -6.94 25.44 -4.99
N VAL A 39 -6.48 24.65 -4.03
CA VAL A 39 -6.59 23.18 -4.08
C VAL A 39 -8.04 22.74 -4.18
N LEU A 40 -8.94 23.34 -3.38
CA LEU A 40 -10.36 23.02 -3.41
C LEU A 40 -10.99 23.37 -4.77
N ARG A 41 -10.67 24.54 -5.33
CA ARG A 41 -11.15 24.93 -6.67
C ARG A 41 -10.64 23.98 -7.76
N ILE A 42 -9.35 23.63 -7.72
CA ILE A 42 -8.76 22.76 -8.74
C ILE A 42 -9.32 21.33 -8.64
N ARG A 43 -9.54 20.82 -7.42
CA ARG A 43 -10.22 19.53 -7.15
C ARG A 43 -11.61 19.46 -7.79
N ASN A 44 -12.36 20.56 -7.75
CA ASN A 44 -13.69 20.65 -8.34
C ASN A 44 -13.66 20.60 -9.88
N GLY A 45 -12.52 20.91 -10.47
CA GLY A 45 -12.25 20.83 -11.91
C GLY A 45 -11.93 22.19 -12.51
N ILE A 46 -11.18 22.17 -13.60
CA ILE A 46 -10.77 23.36 -14.36
C ILE A 46 -11.13 23.18 -15.83
N LYS A 47 -11.31 24.29 -16.56
CA LYS A 47 -11.65 24.25 -17.99
C LYS A 47 -10.40 24.19 -18.85
N ASN A 48 -10.41 23.34 -19.88
CA ASN A 48 -9.40 23.35 -20.92
C ASN A 48 -9.70 24.46 -21.97
N SER A 49 -8.85 24.58 -22.99
CA SER A 49 -9.01 25.58 -24.06
C SER A 49 -10.28 25.39 -24.91
N LYS A 50 -10.91 24.22 -24.85
CA LYS A 50 -12.19 23.91 -25.52
C LYS A 50 -13.40 24.17 -24.63
N GLY A 51 -13.19 24.63 -23.39
CA GLY A 51 -14.24 24.88 -22.40
C GLY A 51 -14.70 23.62 -21.64
N GLU A 52 -14.10 22.45 -21.90
CA GLU A 52 -14.43 21.20 -21.24
C GLU A 52 -13.80 21.16 -19.84
N THR A 53 -14.55 20.67 -18.85
CA THR A 53 -14.06 20.57 -17.48
C THR A 53 -13.28 19.27 -17.30
N PHE A 54 -12.08 19.35 -16.73
CA PHE A 54 -11.28 18.20 -16.33
C PHE A 54 -10.76 18.37 -14.90
N LYS A 55 -10.45 17.25 -14.23
CA LYS A 55 -9.96 17.24 -12.85
C LYS A 55 -8.50 16.77 -12.84
N PRO A 56 -7.52 17.68 -12.73
CA PRO A 56 -6.12 17.27 -12.66
C PRO A 56 -5.82 16.58 -11.33
N ASN A 57 -4.79 15.74 -11.33
CA ASN A 57 -4.26 15.19 -10.08
C ASN A 57 -3.50 16.27 -9.30
N VAL A 58 -4.04 16.66 -8.14
CA VAL A 58 -3.53 17.74 -7.28
C VAL A 58 -2.90 17.16 -6.02
N VAL A 59 -1.75 17.68 -5.64
CA VAL A 59 -1.08 17.39 -4.37
C VAL A 59 -0.77 18.68 -3.62
N ARG A 60 -1.11 18.73 -2.33
CA ARG A 60 -0.80 19.84 -1.40
C ARG A 60 0.47 19.50 -0.60
N LEU A 61 1.45 20.40 -0.61
CA LEU A 61 2.71 20.28 0.15
C LEU A 61 2.81 21.28 1.30
N GLY A 62 2.79 20.80 2.53
CA GLY A 62 2.93 21.61 3.73
C GLY A 62 2.49 20.82 4.96
N LYS A 63 2.83 21.31 6.15
CA LYS A 63 2.47 20.65 7.42
C LYS A 63 0.96 20.62 7.60
N SER A 64 0.42 19.44 7.91
CA SER A 64 -1.02 19.18 8.04
C SER A 64 -1.73 19.97 9.16
N ASP A 65 -0.99 20.47 10.16
CA ASP A 65 -1.56 21.13 11.36
C ASP A 65 -2.22 22.49 11.08
N ALA A 66 -1.92 23.10 9.94
CA ALA A 66 -2.43 24.42 9.55
C ALA A 66 -3.22 24.37 8.23
N ILE A 67 -3.76 23.20 7.89
CA ILE A 67 -4.46 22.90 6.65
C ILE A 67 -5.94 22.65 6.92
N ASN A 68 -6.81 23.16 6.05
CA ASN A 68 -8.25 22.90 6.11
C ASN A 68 -8.56 21.39 5.95
N GLU A 69 -9.45 20.86 6.79
CA GLU A 69 -9.87 19.45 6.76
C GLU A 69 -10.39 19.00 5.39
N GLN A 70 -11.04 19.90 4.63
CA GLN A 70 -11.57 19.63 3.30
C GLN A 70 -10.51 19.33 2.22
N VAL A 71 -9.24 19.68 2.48
CA VAL A 71 -8.12 19.41 1.58
C VAL A 71 -7.07 18.47 2.18
N LYS A 72 -7.32 17.95 3.38
CA LYS A 72 -6.39 17.06 4.09
C LYS A 72 -6.10 15.79 3.28
N ASP A 73 -7.12 15.24 2.62
CA ASP A 73 -7.02 14.08 1.72
C ASP A 73 -6.16 14.31 0.47
N LEU A 74 -5.87 15.58 0.15
CA LEU A 74 -5.02 15.99 -0.97
C LEU A 74 -3.59 16.32 -0.52
N THR A 75 -3.29 16.27 0.78
CA THR A 75 -1.93 16.48 1.28
C THR A 75 -1.04 15.27 0.96
N LEU A 76 0.24 15.54 0.70
CA LEU A 76 1.21 14.46 0.45
C LEU A 76 1.28 13.49 1.65
N GLU A 77 1.27 14.02 2.88
CA GLU A 77 1.36 13.22 4.10
C GLU A 77 0.20 12.24 4.22
N GLU A 78 -1.04 12.72 4.10
CA GLU A 78 -2.24 11.89 4.21
C GLU A 78 -2.29 10.85 3.08
N GLN A 79 -1.93 11.22 1.86
CA GLN A 79 -1.90 10.28 0.72
C GLN A 79 -0.86 9.18 0.92
N VAL A 80 0.30 9.50 1.52
CA VAL A 80 1.35 8.53 1.84
C VAL A 80 0.89 7.59 2.95
N ASP A 81 0.31 8.13 4.02
CA ASP A 81 -0.17 7.34 5.15
C ASP A 81 -1.35 6.43 4.75
N ALA A 82 -2.24 6.90 3.88
CA ALA A 82 -3.30 6.11 3.28
C ALA A 82 -2.78 4.96 2.40
N GLN A 83 -1.62 5.10 1.74
CA GLN A 83 -0.99 4.01 0.99
C GLN A 83 -0.22 3.06 1.91
N LEU A 84 0.51 3.59 2.89
CA LEU A 84 1.24 2.77 3.88
C LEU A 84 0.30 1.94 4.75
N SER A 85 -0.87 2.46 5.12
CA SER A 85 -1.86 1.72 5.91
C SER A 85 -2.40 0.50 5.16
N LYS A 86 -2.58 0.59 3.83
CA LYS A 86 -3.00 -0.55 3.00
C LYS A 86 -1.97 -1.67 2.95
N ILE A 87 -0.68 -1.35 3.10
CA ILE A 87 0.43 -2.33 3.12
C ILE A 87 0.50 -3.06 4.48
N LYS A 88 -0.01 -2.46 5.57
CA LYS A 88 0.18 -2.94 6.95
C LYS A 88 -0.65 -4.15 7.38
N ASN A 89 -1.36 -4.83 6.49
CA ASN A 89 -2.22 -5.95 6.88
C ASN A 89 -1.47 -7.28 6.91
N ASN A 90 -0.62 -7.46 7.93
CA ASN A 90 -0.13 -8.78 8.35
C ASN A 90 -0.64 -9.06 9.77
N ASP A 91 -1.93 -9.42 9.87
CA ASP A 91 -2.52 -9.93 11.11
C ASP A 91 -2.02 -11.36 11.36
N ASP A 92 -1.22 -11.54 12.40
CA ASP A 92 -0.71 -12.84 12.85
C ASP A 92 -1.54 -13.44 14.00
N SER A 93 -2.65 -12.80 14.37
CA SER A 93 -3.52 -13.23 15.46
C SER A 93 -4.02 -14.67 15.28
N SER A 94 -4.45 -15.03 14.06
CA SER A 94 -4.91 -16.39 13.72
C SER A 94 -3.81 -17.44 13.89
N ILE A 95 -2.62 -17.18 13.33
CA ILE A 95 -1.46 -18.08 13.42
C ILE A 95 -1.03 -18.27 14.88
N ARG A 96 -1.05 -17.22 15.69
CA ARG A 96 -0.76 -17.31 17.13
C ARG A 96 -1.81 -18.12 17.88
N ALA A 97 -3.09 -17.97 17.54
CA ALA A 97 -4.17 -18.75 18.14
C ALA A 97 -4.03 -20.24 17.81
N GLU A 98 -3.77 -20.58 16.54
CA GLU A 98 -3.53 -21.95 16.09
C GLU A 98 -2.29 -22.57 16.73
N HIS A 99 -1.19 -21.82 16.84
CA HIS A 99 0.03 -22.29 17.50
C HIS A 99 -0.22 -22.60 19.00
N ARG A 100 -0.99 -21.76 19.69
CA ARG A 100 -1.41 -22.04 21.08
C ARG A 100 -2.30 -23.27 21.18
N ALA A 101 -3.26 -23.42 20.27
CA ALA A 101 -4.13 -24.60 20.25
C ALA A 101 -3.31 -25.89 20.07
N CYS A 102 -2.30 -25.89 19.18
CA CYS A 102 -1.39 -27.05 19.01
C CYS A 102 -0.59 -27.37 20.28
N ILE A 103 -0.20 -26.36 21.07
CA ILE A 103 0.50 -26.58 22.34
C ILE A 103 -0.42 -27.29 23.34
N VAL A 104 -1.67 -26.82 23.46
CA VAL A 104 -2.67 -27.42 24.35
C VAL A 104 -3.00 -28.85 23.92
N GLU A 105 -3.27 -29.08 22.64
CA GLU A 105 -3.59 -30.41 22.09
C GLU A 105 -2.44 -31.41 22.34
N ARG A 106 -1.19 -30.98 22.15
CA ARG A 106 0.00 -31.80 22.45
C ARG A 106 0.03 -32.21 23.92
N ASP A 107 -0.23 -31.28 24.84
CA ASP A 107 -0.14 -31.55 26.28
C ASP A 107 -1.23 -32.49 26.75
N GLU A 108 -2.43 -32.40 26.16
CA GLU A 108 -3.52 -33.35 26.39
C GLU A 108 -3.19 -34.74 25.85
N LEU A 109 -2.65 -34.84 24.64
CA LEU A 109 -2.26 -36.14 24.04
C LEU A 109 -1.16 -36.83 24.84
N ARG A 110 -0.17 -36.08 25.35
CA ARG A 110 0.87 -36.62 26.23
C ARG A 110 0.30 -37.15 27.54
N LYS A 111 -0.56 -36.38 28.20
CA LYS A 111 -1.23 -36.83 29.43
C LYS A 111 -2.08 -38.09 29.20
N LYS A 112 -2.77 -38.18 28.06
CA LYS A 112 -3.55 -39.37 27.68
C LYS A 112 -2.66 -40.61 27.51
N LEU A 113 -1.53 -40.47 26.82
CA LEU A 113 -0.56 -41.54 26.64
C LEU A 113 0.09 -41.98 27.96
N GLU A 114 0.33 -41.05 28.89
CA GLU A 114 0.88 -41.36 30.23
C GLU A 114 -0.15 -42.03 31.17
N SER A 115 -1.45 -41.84 30.94
CA SER A 115 -2.52 -42.36 31.81
C SER A 115 -2.75 -43.88 31.73
N ASN A 116 -2.02 -44.60 30.85
CA ASN A 116 -2.01 -46.07 30.69
C ASN A 116 -3.39 -46.76 30.65
N SER A 117 -4.46 -46.02 30.34
CA SER A 117 -5.85 -46.46 30.38
C SER A 117 -6.42 -46.75 28.99
N LEU A 118 -5.55 -46.77 27.96
CA LEU A 118 -5.93 -46.83 26.55
C LEU A 118 -5.59 -48.19 25.95
N THR A 119 -6.42 -48.61 24.99
CA THR A 119 -6.15 -49.80 24.17
C THR A 119 -4.98 -49.57 23.21
N GLU A 120 -4.35 -50.65 22.75
CA GLU A 120 -3.20 -50.59 21.83
C GLU A 120 -3.52 -49.81 20.53
N THR A 121 -4.76 -49.93 20.04
CA THR A 121 -5.23 -49.18 18.86
C THR A 121 -5.41 -47.68 19.13
N GLU A 122 -5.82 -47.29 20.34
CA GLU A 122 -5.97 -45.90 20.74
C GLU A 122 -4.63 -45.23 21.00
N ILE A 123 -3.66 -45.99 21.55
CA ILE A 123 -2.27 -45.55 21.71
C ILE A 123 -1.68 -45.21 20.34
N SER A 124 -1.77 -46.13 19.36
CA SER A 124 -1.25 -45.89 18.02
C SER A 124 -1.88 -44.66 17.33
N LYS A 125 -3.20 -44.47 17.48
CA LYS A 125 -3.89 -43.27 16.95
C LYS A 125 -3.43 -41.98 17.65
N ALA A 126 -3.29 -42.01 18.98
CA ALA A 126 -2.83 -40.86 19.74
C ALA A 126 -1.37 -40.50 19.43
N GLU A 127 -0.50 -41.48 19.20
CA GLU A 127 0.88 -41.29 18.77
C GLU A 127 0.97 -40.67 17.37
N MET A 128 0.21 -41.19 16.40
CA MET A 128 0.13 -40.59 15.06
C MET A 128 -0.33 -39.14 15.14
N ARG A 129 -1.39 -38.87 15.90
CA ARG A 129 -1.91 -37.51 16.08
C ARG A 129 -0.89 -36.59 16.76
N LEU A 130 -0.16 -37.09 17.76
CA LEU A 130 0.89 -36.33 18.43
C LEU A 130 2.00 -35.93 17.45
N GLN A 131 2.42 -36.82 16.54
CA GLN A 131 3.40 -36.50 15.50
C GLN A 131 2.90 -35.41 14.53
N GLU A 132 1.62 -35.47 14.12
CA GLU A 132 1.00 -34.43 13.30
C GLU A 132 1.02 -33.08 14.01
N VAL A 133 0.57 -33.02 15.26
CA VAL A 133 0.51 -31.79 16.06
C VAL A 133 1.90 -31.21 16.30
N LEU A 134 2.90 -32.05 16.56
CA LEU A 134 4.30 -31.61 16.71
C LEU A 134 4.85 -31.00 15.41
N THR A 135 4.52 -31.60 14.27
CA THR A 135 4.93 -31.10 12.95
C THR A 135 4.27 -29.76 12.65
N LYS A 136 2.94 -29.66 12.81
CA LYS A 136 2.18 -28.41 12.65
C LYS A 136 2.67 -27.32 13.58
N ARG A 137 2.92 -27.62 14.85
CA ARG A 137 3.47 -26.64 15.81
C ARG A 137 4.82 -26.11 15.37
N ARG A 138 5.72 -26.97 14.90
CA ARG A 138 7.04 -26.57 14.39
C ARG A 138 6.90 -25.63 13.20
N GLU A 139 6.02 -25.96 12.26
CA GLU A 139 5.75 -25.13 11.08
C GLU A 139 5.17 -23.77 11.46
N LEU A 140 4.14 -23.73 12.31
CA LEU A 140 3.52 -22.51 12.79
C LEU A 140 4.52 -21.65 13.60
N GLY A 141 5.35 -22.27 14.43
CA GLY A 141 6.41 -21.59 15.18
C GLY A 141 7.44 -20.95 14.25
N LYS A 142 7.92 -21.69 13.25
CA LYS A 142 8.83 -21.16 12.23
C LYS A 142 8.21 -19.98 11.48
N ARG A 143 6.94 -20.08 11.10
CA ARG A 143 6.22 -19.00 10.40
C ARG A 143 6.09 -17.75 11.28
N LEU A 144 5.85 -17.89 12.59
CA LEU A 144 5.80 -16.76 13.51
C LEU A 144 7.16 -16.07 13.65
N ASP A 145 8.25 -16.84 13.70
CA ASP A 145 9.61 -16.29 13.76
C ASP A 145 9.97 -15.55 12.45
N GLU A 146 9.67 -16.14 11.29
CA GLU A 146 9.83 -15.51 9.97
C GLU A 146 9.03 -14.19 9.88
N MET A 147 7.77 -14.18 10.34
CA MET A 147 6.96 -12.96 10.37
C MET A 147 7.52 -11.90 11.33
N ARG A 148 8.14 -12.30 12.44
CA ARG A 148 8.78 -11.38 13.39
C ARG A 148 10.03 -10.74 12.80
N GLU A 149 10.86 -11.53 12.13
CA GLU A 149 12.04 -11.04 11.42
C GLU A 149 11.64 -10.11 10.28
N GLN A 150 10.64 -10.51 9.48
CA GLN A 150 10.07 -9.65 8.44
C GLN A 150 9.54 -8.33 9.00
N ARG A 151 8.88 -8.32 10.16
CA ARG A 151 8.45 -7.07 10.81
C ARG A 151 9.62 -6.17 11.18
N ALA A 152 10.71 -6.72 11.69
CA ALA A 152 11.90 -5.94 12.02
C ALA A 152 12.57 -5.34 10.78
N VAL A 153 12.66 -6.12 9.69
CA VAL A 153 13.17 -5.66 8.40
C VAL A 153 12.24 -4.60 7.80
N ASN A 154 10.93 -4.83 7.80
CA ASN A 154 9.93 -3.89 7.30
C ASN A 154 9.93 -2.59 8.09
N TYR A 155 10.20 -2.63 9.40
CA TYR A 155 10.34 -1.41 10.21
C TYR A 155 11.49 -0.54 9.71
N ARG A 156 12.66 -1.14 9.42
CA ARG A 156 13.81 -0.41 8.85
C ARG A 156 13.52 0.10 7.43
N ASN A 157 12.83 -0.71 6.63
CA ASN A 157 12.49 -0.35 5.25
C ASN A 157 11.35 0.67 5.15
N ARG A 158 10.61 0.92 6.24
CA ARG A 158 9.43 1.78 6.23
C ARG A 158 9.74 3.21 5.79
N GLU A 159 10.88 3.76 6.17
CA GLU A 159 11.27 5.12 5.77
C GLU A 159 11.62 5.18 4.28
N ILE A 160 12.32 4.16 3.77
CA ILE A 160 12.62 4.01 2.35
C ILE A 160 11.33 3.88 1.55
N GLU A 161 10.40 3.05 2.01
CA GLU A 161 9.11 2.84 1.37
C GLU A 161 8.24 4.11 1.40
N ARG A 162 8.25 4.84 2.52
CA ARG A 162 7.59 6.15 2.64
C ARG A 162 8.11 7.13 1.58
N ARG A 163 9.44 7.27 1.44
CA ARG A 163 10.05 8.14 0.41
C ARG A 163 9.71 7.66 -1.01
N ASN A 164 9.72 6.36 -1.26
CA ASN A 164 9.34 5.80 -2.55
C ASN A 164 7.88 6.11 -2.91
N ILE A 165 6.97 6.01 -1.94
CA ILE A 165 5.55 6.36 -2.12
C ILE A 165 5.40 7.86 -2.36
N GLN A 166 6.10 8.71 -1.59
CA GLN A 166 6.12 10.15 -1.80
C GLN A 166 6.54 10.52 -3.23
N PHE A 167 7.64 9.92 -3.71
CA PHE A 167 8.14 10.13 -5.06
C PHE A 167 7.14 9.69 -6.13
N LYS A 168 6.48 8.54 -5.95
CA LYS A 168 5.42 8.06 -6.86
C LYS A 168 4.23 9.01 -6.91
N ILE A 169 3.77 9.51 -5.76
CA ILE A 169 2.66 10.46 -5.68
C ILE A 169 3.00 11.75 -6.43
N LEU A 170 4.18 12.33 -6.16
CA LEU A 170 4.63 13.56 -6.81
C LEU A 170 4.94 13.37 -8.30
N ASN A 171 5.32 12.17 -8.73
CA ASN A 171 5.48 11.86 -10.15
C ASN A 171 4.17 11.76 -10.90
N ASN A 172 3.13 11.26 -10.25
CA ASN A 172 1.80 11.18 -10.83
C ASN A 172 0.99 12.47 -10.69
N ALA A 173 1.44 13.42 -9.87
CA ALA A 173 0.81 14.72 -9.71
C ALA A 173 0.97 15.57 -10.98
N GLN A 174 -0.12 16.24 -11.37
CA GLN A 174 -0.12 17.21 -12.46
C GLN A 174 0.00 18.64 -11.93
N VAL A 175 -0.57 18.89 -10.74
CA VAL A 175 -0.48 20.17 -10.05
C VAL A 175 -0.01 19.94 -8.63
N VAL A 176 1.01 20.69 -8.22
CA VAL A 176 1.53 20.70 -6.85
C VAL A 176 1.26 22.09 -6.27
N CYS A 177 0.67 22.14 -5.08
CA CYS A 177 0.28 23.38 -4.41
C CYS A 177 1.03 23.52 -3.08
N SER A 178 1.77 24.60 -2.88
CA SER A 178 2.55 24.83 -1.65
C SER A 178 2.59 26.30 -1.24
N THR A 179 3.02 26.57 -0.01
CA THR A 179 3.55 27.90 0.34
C THR A 179 5.00 28.00 -0.10
N LEU A 180 5.59 29.20 -0.14
CA LEU A 180 7.01 29.38 -0.48
C LEU A 180 7.94 28.61 0.48
N SER A 181 7.60 28.56 1.77
CA SER A 181 8.33 27.74 2.74
C SER A 181 8.12 26.24 2.51
N GLY A 182 6.94 25.85 2.02
CA GLY A 182 6.59 24.46 1.71
C GLY A 182 7.09 23.95 0.36
N SER A 183 7.55 24.83 -0.54
CA SER A 183 8.15 24.42 -1.82
C SER A 183 9.58 23.89 -1.68
N ALA A 184 10.27 24.22 -0.59
CA ALA A 184 11.59 23.66 -0.25
C ALA A 184 11.49 22.24 0.36
N HIS A 185 10.50 21.46 -0.06
CA HIS A 185 10.37 20.08 0.38
C HIS A 185 11.42 19.25 -0.36
N ASP A 186 12.26 18.49 0.36
CA ASP A 186 13.38 17.68 -0.19
C ASP A 186 12.99 16.70 -1.32
N VAL A 187 11.69 16.50 -1.55
CA VAL A 187 11.16 15.59 -2.57
C VAL A 187 10.88 16.30 -3.91
N LEU A 188 10.96 17.63 -3.96
CA LEU A 188 10.85 18.44 -5.18
C LEU A 188 12.22 18.87 -5.75
N ALA A 189 13.32 18.67 -5.01
CA ALA A 189 14.69 18.94 -5.44
C ALA A 189 15.27 17.73 -6.20
#